data_AF-A0A919YQX2-F1
#
_entry.id   AF-A0A919YQX2-F1
#
_cell.length_a   1.000
_cell.length_b   1.000
_cell.length_c   1.000
_cell.angle_alpha   90.00
_cell.angle_beta   90.00
_cell.angle_gamma   90.00
#
_symmetry.space_group_name_H-M   'P 1'
#
loop_
_entity.id
_entity.type
_entity.pdbx_description
1 polymer ?
#
loop_
_entity_poly.entity_id
_entity_poly.type
_entity_poly.pdbx_seq_one_letter_code
_entity_poly.pdbx_strand_id
1 'polypeptide(L)'
;MTKQRVKKKHYRIVREALEAGKVVPRFQLMRVFKYWDDFSHMRYIKVFRPWWYEQLVTKDRKIDFKEAHTNHFNETIDLFKKETGVDMILFGEELKRQRKPSRNRKSKPRKEKAPAPIRKLRNPVQFRIKVSQTEYRTVTGEKVFEQYGIPFYIFHAGKYECWCVTCGETGYKIAGSERYKKAIERAKKSIQSFGEEEYKKIAQRLGNIMDENLVERRQEHVEV
;
A
#
# COMPACT_ATOMS: atom_id res chain seq x y z
N MET A 1 -18.51 1.14 -35.21
CA MET A 1 -18.25 2.60 -35.16
C MET A 1 -16.85 2.85 -34.61
N THR A 2 -15.98 3.55 -35.34
CA THR A 2 -14.60 3.84 -34.94
C THR A 2 -14.55 4.63 -33.64
N LYS A 3 -13.66 4.24 -32.70
CA LYS A 3 -13.48 4.86 -31.36
C LYS A 3 -13.37 6.40 -31.42
N GLN A 4 -12.82 6.93 -32.51
CA GLN A 4 -12.64 8.36 -32.75
C GLN A 4 -13.94 9.12 -33.01
N ARG A 5 -14.91 8.52 -33.72
CA ARG A 5 -16.24 9.14 -33.95
C ARG A 5 -17.01 9.32 -32.64
N VAL A 6 -16.94 8.31 -31.76
CA VAL A 6 -17.56 8.35 -30.43
C VAL A 6 -16.91 9.43 -29.56
N LYS A 7 -15.58 9.53 -29.55
CA LYS A 7 -14.84 10.58 -28.84
C LYS A 7 -15.25 11.99 -29.30
N LYS A 8 -15.31 12.23 -30.62
CA LYS A 8 -15.80 13.52 -31.18
C LYS A 8 -17.23 13.85 -30.78
N LYS A 9 -18.12 12.85 -30.71
CA LYS A 9 -19.51 13.04 -30.25
C LYS A 9 -19.55 13.54 -28.80
N HIS A 10 -18.74 12.98 -27.92
CA HIS A 10 -18.66 13.41 -26.52
C HIS A 10 -18.18 14.87 -26.41
N TYR A 11 -17.13 15.24 -27.14
CA TYR A 11 -16.66 16.64 -27.18
C TYR A 11 -17.73 17.60 -27.66
N ARG A 12 -18.41 17.28 -28.77
CA ARG A 12 -19.47 18.12 -29.32
C ARG A 12 -20.59 18.37 -28.31
N ILE A 13 -21.09 17.31 -27.67
CA ILE A 13 -22.18 17.42 -26.67
C ILE A 13 -21.77 18.30 -25.49
N VAL A 14 -20.54 18.11 -24.97
CA VAL A 14 -20.05 18.90 -23.84
C VAL A 14 -19.83 20.35 -24.26
N ARG A 15 -19.21 20.60 -25.40
CA ARG A 15 -19.00 21.96 -25.94
C ARG A 15 -20.31 22.73 -26.09
N GLU A 16 -21.26 22.17 -26.85
CA GLU A 16 -22.56 22.82 -27.11
C GLU A 16 -23.32 23.12 -25.83
N ALA A 17 -23.25 22.22 -24.83
CA ALA A 17 -23.89 22.42 -23.55
C ALA A 17 -23.19 23.50 -22.71
N LEU A 18 -21.87 23.56 -22.70
CA LEU A 18 -21.11 24.61 -22.00
C LEU A 18 -21.34 25.99 -22.64
N GLU A 19 -21.30 26.08 -23.97
CA GLU A 19 -21.57 27.33 -24.72
C GLU A 19 -23.00 27.84 -24.48
N ALA A 20 -23.98 26.94 -24.41
CA ALA A 20 -25.37 27.29 -24.13
C ALA A 20 -25.67 27.48 -22.63
N GLY A 21 -24.69 27.33 -21.74
CA GLY A 21 -24.88 27.41 -20.28
C GLY A 21 -25.80 26.30 -19.71
N LYS A 22 -25.96 25.18 -20.42
CA LYS A 22 -26.81 24.06 -20.04
C LYS A 22 -26.05 23.08 -19.15
N VAL A 23 -26.77 22.45 -18.21
CA VAL A 23 -26.21 21.41 -17.35
C VAL A 23 -25.78 20.21 -18.20
N VAL A 24 -24.52 19.83 -18.08
CA VAL A 24 -23.94 18.73 -18.85
C VAL A 24 -24.17 17.40 -18.12
N PRO A 25 -24.70 16.33 -18.74
CA PRO A 25 -24.85 15.06 -18.03
C PRO A 25 -23.50 14.54 -17.47
N ARG A 26 -23.44 14.18 -16.19
CA ARG A 26 -22.21 13.78 -15.50
C ARG A 26 -21.40 12.72 -16.25
N PHE A 27 -22.05 11.75 -16.88
CA PHE A 27 -21.36 10.70 -17.63
C PHE A 27 -20.58 11.27 -18.82
N GLN A 28 -21.09 12.33 -19.48
CA GLN A 28 -20.41 13.03 -20.57
C GLN A 28 -19.18 13.76 -20.05
N LEU A 29 -19.32 14.46 -18.92
CA LEU A 29 -18.20 15.11 -18.24
C LEU A 29 -17.11 14.08 -17.88
N MET A 30 -17.47 12.96 -17.26
CA MET A 30 -16.47 11.94 -16.90
C MET A 30 -15.75 11.33 -18.11
N ARG A 31 -16.42 11.21 -19.26
CA ARG A 31 -15.79 10.74 -20.51
C ARG A 31 -14.80 11.76 -21.05
N VAL A 32 -15.19 13.03 -21.13
CA VAL A 32 -14.31 14.11 -21.59
C VAL A 32 -13.15 14.32 -20.62
N PHE A 33 -13.39 14.23 -19.31
CA PHE A 33 -12.33 14.28 -18.28
C PHE A 33 -11.30 13.18 -18.48
N LYS A 34 -11.73 11.93 -18.73
CA LYS A 34 -10.79 10.85 -19.04
C LYS A 34 -9.98 11.14 -20.31
N TYR A 35 -10.61 11.67 -21.34
CA TYR A 35 -9.89 11.99 -22.59
C TYR A 35 -8.90 13.16 -22.43
N TRP A 36 -9.22 14.12 -21.57
CA TRP A 36 -8.32 15.19 -21.16
C TRP A 36 -7.13 14.64 -20.37
N ASP A 37 -7.39 13.76 -19.40
CA ASP A 37 -6.35 13.09 -18.59
C ASP A 37 -5.37 12.34 -19.49
N ASP A 38 -5.88 11.49 -20.39
CA ASP A 38 -5.07 10.77 -21.38
C ASP A 38 -4.26 11.72 -22.28
N PHE A 39 -4.86 12.83 -22.74
CA PHE A 39 -4.20 13.79 -23.62
C PHE A 39 -3.09 14.56 -22.91
N SER A 40 -3.39 15.10 -21.73
CA SER A 40 -2.45 15.86 -20.90
C SER A 40 -1.28 15.00 -20.45
N HIS A 41 -1.52 13.74 -20.07
CA HIS A 41 -0.49 12.79 -19.70
C HIS A 41 0.45 12.47 -20.88
N MET A 42 -0.11 12.26 -22.07
CA MET A 42 0.70 12.02 -23.28
C MET A 42 1.55 13.22 -23.65
N ARG A 43 1.02 14.44 -23.52
CA ARG A 43 1.76 15.69 -23.73
C ARG A 43 2.89 15.85 -22.71
N TYR A 44 2.62 15.56 -21.44
CA TYR A 44 3.63 15.58 -20.39
C TYR A 44 4.78 14.61 -20.69
N ILE A 45 4.47 13.35 -21.02
CA ILE A 45 5.50 12.32 -21.26
C ILE A 45 6.29 12.60 -22.53
N LYS A 46 5.64 13.02 -23.61
CA LYS A 46 6.29 13.12 -24.94
C LYS A 46 6.91 14.48 -25.22
N VAL A 47 6.45 15.53 -24.54
CA VAL A 47 6.87 16.91 -24.86
C VAL A 47 7.53 17.55 -23.66
N PHE A 48 6.83 17.69 -22.53
CA PHE A 48 7.38 18.41 -21.40
C PHE A 48 8.54 17.67 -20.73
N ARG A 49 8.39 16.37 -20.44
CA ARG A 49 9.39 15.60 -19.71
C ARG A 49 10.73 15.49 -20.45
N PRO A 50 10.77 15.20 -21.76
CA PRO A 50 12.03 15.18 -22.52
C PRO A 50 12.66 16.58 -22.57
N TRP A 51 11.88 17.60 -22.92
CA TRP A 51 12.34 18.99 -22.95
C TRP A 51 12.90 19.44 -21.60
N TRP A 52 12.23 19.10 -20.49
CA TRP A 52 12.68 19.41 -19.15
C TRP A 52 14.02 18.77 -18.81
N TYR A 53 14.21 17.50 -19.18
CA TYR A 53 15.50 16.83 -18.98
C TYR A 53 16.61 17.42 -19.85
N GLU A 54 16.30 17.88 -21.07
CA GLU A 54 17.27 18.65 -21.88
C GLU A 54 17.69 19.95 -21.18
N GLN A 55 16.77 20.65 -20.51
CA GLN A 55 17.12 21.86 -19.74
C GLN A 55 18.02 21.55 -18.53
N LEU A 56 17.84 20.40 -17.87
CA LEU A 56 18.70 19.98 -16.75
C LEU A 56 20.14 19.68 -17.18
N VAL A 57 20.32 19.17 -18.40
CA VAL A 57 21.64 18.87 -18.98
C VAL A 57 22.28 20.15 -19.51
N THR A 58 21.49 20.99 -20.19
CA THR A 58 21.94 22.21 -20.88
C THR A 58 21.96 23.43 -19.95
N LYS A 59 22.64 23.33 -18.80
CA LYS A 59 23.18 24.41 -17.91
C LYS A 59 22.43 25.75 -17.66
N ASP A 60 21.22 26.02 -18.12
CA ASP A 60 20.44 27.21 -17.75
C ASP A 60 19.67 26.95 -16.44
N ARG A 61 20.42 26.97 -15.33
CA ARG A 61 19.96 26.69 -13.97
C ARG A 61 18.96 27.70 -13.37
N LYS A 62 18.30 28.51 -14.19
CA LYS A 62 17.35 29.54 -13.76
C LYS A 62 15.90 29.27 -14.13
N ILE A 63 15.61 28.19 -14.84
CA ILE A 63 14.23 27.86 -15.19
C ILE A 63 13.54 27.24 -13.97
N ASP A 64 12.54 27.94 -13.43
CA ASP A 64 11.69 27.40 -12.37
C ASP A 64 10.80 26.30 -12.96
N PHE A 65 10.92 25.09 -12.41
CA PHE A 65 10.08 23.95 -12.77
C PHE A 65 8.60 24.29 -12.69
N LYS A 66 8.19 25.00 -11.64
CA LYS A 66 6.78 25.33 -11.41
C LYS A 66 6.24 26.24 -12.51
N GLU A 67 7.02 27.25 -12.90
CA GLU A 67 6.66 28.17 -13.98
C GLU A 67 6.60 27.44 -15.32
N ALA A 68 7.65 26.68 -15.66
CA ALA A 68 7.71 25.92 -16.91
C ALA A 68 6.57 24.89 -17.02
N HIS A 69 6.28 24.18 -15.93
CA HIS A 69 5.18 23.22 -15.88
C HIS A 69 3.81 23.91 -16.02
N THR A 70 3.63 25.09 -15.40
CA THR A 70 2.41 25.88 -15.53
C THR A 70 2.21 26.36 -16.97
N ASN A 71 3.26 26.87 -17.61
CA ASN A 71 3.22 27.31 -19.00
C ASN A 71 2.87 26.14 -19.93
N HIS A 72 3.54 24.99 -19.77
CA HIS A 72 3.21 23.78 -20.54
C HIS A 72 1.76 23.32 -20.35
N PHE A 73 1.26 23.40 -19.12
CA PHE A 73 -0.12 23.03 -18.82
C PHE A 73 -1.12 23.97 -19.50
N ASN A 74 -0.87 25.28 -19.46
CA ASN A 74 -1.71 26.28 -20.14
C ASN A 74 -1.68 26.09 -21.66
N GLU A 75 -0.51 25.91 -22.26
CA GLU A 75 -0.38 25.57 -23.70
C GLU A 75 -1.15 24.29 -24.05
N THR A 76 -1.13 23.30 -23.17
CA THR A 76 -1.84 22.03 -23.37
C THR A 76 -3.36 22.23 -23.28
N ILE A 77 -3.84 23.11 -22.40
CA ILE A 77 -5.25 23.51 -22.34
C ILE A 77 -5.66 24.19 -23.65
N ASP A 78 -4.88 25.17 -24.13
CA ASP A 78 -5.18 25.92 -25.34
C ASP A 78 -5.19 25.02 -26.58
N LEU A 79 -4.22 24.11 -26.69
CA LEU A 79 -4.18 23.13 -27.76
C LEU A 79 -5.39 22.20 -27.72
N PHE A 80 -5.78 21.72 -26.53
CA PHE A 80 -6.95 20.86 -26.38
C PHE A 80 -8.24 21.60 -26.74
N LYS A 81 -8.37 22.86 -26.34
CA LYS A 81 -9.49 23.72 -26.75
C LYS A 81 -9.51 23.91 -28.26
N LYS A 82 -8.36 24.14 -28.89
CA LYS A 82 -8.24 24.27 -30.36
C LYS A 82 -8.64 22.98 -31.09
N GLU A 83 -8.23 21.80 -30.60
CA GLU A 83 -8.52 20.52 -31.24
C GLU A 83 -9.95 20.02 -31.01
N THR A 84 -10.53 20.30 -29.85
CA THR A 84 -11.81 19.70 -29.42
C THR A 84 -12.96 20.70 -29.32
N GLY A 85 -12.65 21.99 -29.25
CA GLY A 85 -13.59 23.07 -28.96
C GLY A 85 -14.03 23.13 -27.50
N VAL A 86 -13.57 22.22 -26.63
CA VAL A 86 -13.97 22.21 -25.21
C VAL A 86 -13.10 23.17 -24.42
N ASP A 87 -13.73 24.18 -23.81
CA ASP A 87 -13.06 25.06 -22.85
C ASP A 87 -12.89 24.34 -21.51
N MET A 88 -11.64 24.06 -21.13
CA MET A 88 -11.33 23.30 -19.91
C MET A 88 -11.57 24.10 -18.62
N ILE A 89 -11.61 25.43 -18.70
CA ILE A 89 -11.92 26.30 -17.55
C ILE A 89 -13.41 26.17 -17.24
N LEU A 90 -14.27 26.41 -18.24
CA LEU A 90 -15.73 26.26 -18.09
C LEU A 90 -16.11 24.82 -17.74
N PHE A 91 -15.45 23.85 -18.36
CA PHE A 91 -15.61 22.43 -18.04
C PHE A 91 -15.28 22.14 -16.56
N GLY A 92 -14.19 22.70 -16.05
CA GLY A 92 -13.75 22.53 -14.67
C GLY A 92 -14.74 23.12 -13.66
N GLU A 93 -15.34 24.26 -13.98
CA GLU A 93 -16.40 24.87 -13.18
C GLU A 93 -17.66 24.00 -13.14
N GLU A 94 -18.11 23.49 -14.29
CA GLU A 94 -19.27 22.60 -14.35
C GLU A 94 -19.01 21.28 -13.60
N LEU A 95 -17.80 20.73 -13.72
CA LEU A 95 -17.40 19.55 -12.96
C LEU A 95 -17.42 19.81 -11.45
N LYS A 96 -17.00 21.01 -10.99
CA LYS A 96 -17.09 21.43 -9.59
C LYS A 96 -18.55 21.61 -9.15
N ARG A 97 -19.41 22.23 -9.95
CA ARG A 97 -20.85 22.36 -9.67
C ARG A 97 -21.52 21.00 -9.46
N GLN A 98 -21.10 20.00 -10.22
CA GLN A 98 -21.63 18.63 -10.09
C GLN A 98 -20.90 17.76 -9.07
N ARG A 99 -19.82 18.23 -8.44
CA ARG A 99 -19.31 17.59 -7.24
C ARG A 99 -20.37 17.78 -6.16
N LYS A 100 -21.16 16.72 -5.94
CA LYS A 100 -22.01 16.63 -4.75
C LYS A 100 -21.14 17.06 -3.57
N PRO A 101 -21.60 17.97 -2.69
CA PRO A 101 -20.88 18.23 -1.46
C PRO A 101 -20.60 16.86 -0.85
N SER A 102 -19.33 16.60 -0.53
CA SER A 102 -18.96 15.44 0.27
C SER A 102 -19.96 15.43 1.39
N ARG A 103 -20.89 14.46 1.36
CA ARG A 103 -21.87 14.35 2.42
C ARG A 103 -20.97 14.05 3.60
N ASN A 104 -20.76 15.05 4.47
CA ASN A 104 -20.12 14.90 5.76
C ASN A 104 -21.03 13.97 6.56
N ARG A 105 -21.08 12.71 6.13
CA ARG A 105 -21.58 11.60 6.89
C ARG A 105 -20.56 11.51 8.00
N LYS A 106 -20.85 12.20 9.11
CA LYS A 106 -20.29 11.83 10.40
C LYS A 106 -20.43 10.32 10.43
N SER A 107 -19.31 9.62 10.32
CA SER A 107 -19.29 8.18 10.46
C SER A 107 -19.99 7.94 11.78
N LYS A 108 -21.20 7.34 11.76
CA LYS A 108 -21.84 6.96 13.02
C LYS A 108 -20.76 6.19 13.79
N PRO A 109 -20.48 6.52 15.05
CA PRO A 109 -19.48 5.80 15.83
C PRO A 109 -19.80 4.32 15.67
N ARG A 110 -18.86 3.61 15.05
CA ARG A 110 -19.04 2.20 14.76
C ARG A 110 -19.20 1.57 16.13
N LYS A 111 -20.36 0.98 16.44
CA LYS A 111 -20.53 0.20 17.68
C LYS A 111 -19.29 -0.67 17.81
N GLU A 112 -18.58 -0.54 18.93
CA GLU A 112 -17.45 -1.40 19.22
C GLU A 112 -17.92 -2.83 19.02
N LYS A 113 -17.35 -3.49 18.02
CA LYS A 113 -17.66 -4.89 17.82
C LYS A 113 -17.11 -5.57 19.05
N ALA A 114 -17.96 -6.30 19.77
CA ALA A 114 -17.50 -7.19 20.82
C ALA A 114 -16.28 -7.95 20.27
N PRO A 115 -15.14 -7.97 20.99
CA PRO A 115 -13.95 -8.63 20.51
C PRO A 115 -14.34 -10.05 20.11
N ALA A 116 -13.98 -10.44 18.89
CA ALA A 116 -14.28 -11.78 18.41
C ALA A 116 -13.75 -12.76 19.46
N PRO A 117 -14.53 -13.78 19.89
CA PRO A 117 -14.07 -14.69 20.92
C PRO A 117 -12.73 -15.27 20.49
N ILE A 118 -11.69 -15.03 21.30
CA ILE A 118 -10.35 -15.53 21.02
C ILE A 118 -10.48 -17.05 20.98
N ARG A 119 -10.19 -17.64 19.82
CA ARG A 119 -10.20 -19.09 19.62
C ARG A 119 -9.40 -19.73 20.77
N LYS A 120 -10.01 -20.68 21.49
CA LYS A 120 -9.30 -21.48 22.49
C LYS A 120 -8.20 -22.29 21.81
N LEU A 121 -6.99 -22.25 22.40
CA LEU A 121 -5.89 -23.13 22.02
C LEU A 121 -6.31 -24.58 22.32
N ARG A 122 -6.03 -25.51 21.40
CA ARG A 122 -6.36 -26.92 21.58
C ARG A 122 -5.36 -27.60 22.51
N ASN A 123 -4.06 -27.37 22.27
CA ASN A 123 -2.96 -27.93 23.03
C ASN A 123 -2.05 -26.80 23.52
N PRO A 124 -2.39 -26.13 24.65
CA PRO A 124 -1.63 -25.02 25.14
C PRO A 124 -0.26 -25.46 25.67
N VAL A 125 0.80 -24.80 25.22
CA VAL A 125 2.18 -24.99 25.66
C VAL A 125 2.80 -23.61 25.92
N GLN A 126 3.64 -23.51 26.94
CA GLN A 126 4.43 -22.31 27.19
C GLN A 126 5.75 -22.39 26.41
N PHE A 127 6.11 -21.30 25.72
CA PHE A 127 7.38 -21.18 25.02
C PHE A 127 7.89 -19.74 25.08
N ARG A 128 9.18 -19.56 24.81
CA ARG A 128 9.83 -18.25 24.80
C ARG A 128 9.77 -17.65 23.39
N ILE A 129 9.35 -16.39 23.32
CA ILE A 129 9.40 -15.58 22.10
C ILE A 129 10.41 -14.46 22.27
N LYS A 130 11.01 -14.04 21.16
CA LYS A 130 11.93 -12.92 21.13
C LYS A 130 11.15 -11.61 20.92
N VAL A 131 11.28 -10.68 21.86
CA VAL A 131 10.56 -9.38 21.85
C VAL A 131 11.48 -8.27 21.32
N SER A 132 12.75 -8.30 21.69
CA SER A 132 13.80 -7.39 21.21
C SER A 132 15.08 -8.19 20.91
N GLN A 133 16.20 -7.53 20.57
CA GLN A 133 17.45 -8.25 20.29
C GLN A 133 17.94 -9.08 21.50
N THR A 134 17.69 -8.62 22.72
CA THR A 134 18.19 -9.20 23.98
C THR A 134 17.10 -9.75 24.89
N GLU A 135 15.83 -9.40 24.65
CA GLU A 135 14.71 -9.74 25.53
C GLU A 135 13.87 -10.89 24.98
N TYR A 136 13.66 -11.89 25.83
CA TYR A 136 12.73 -12.99 25.60
C TYR A 136 11.58 -12.93 26.59
N ARG A 137 10.39 -13.29 26.12
CA ARG A 137 9.18 -13.36 26.93
C ARG A 137 8.54 -14.72 26.83
N THR A 138 8.13 -15.29 27.96
CA THR A 138 7.31 -16.51 27.97
C THR A 138 5.88 -16.19 27.58
N VAL A 139 5.34 -16.94 26.63
CA VAL A 139 3.94 -16.83 26.18
C VAL A 139 3.30 -18.21 26.12
N THR A 140 1.97 -18.25 26.21
CA THR A 140 1.18 -19.45 26.01
C THR A 140 0.64 -19.49 24.59
N GLY A 141 0.85 -20.59 23.89
CA GLY A 141 0.36 -20.80 22.53
C GLY A 141 0.23 -22.28 22.22
N GLU A 142 0.21 -22.68 20.95
CA GLU A 142 0.15 -24.09 20.55
C GLU A 142 1.04 -24.38 19.36
N LYS A 143 1.57 -25.61 19.27
CA LYS A 143 2.29 -26.08 18.08
C LYS A 143 1.30 -26.21 16.92
N VAL A 144 1.58 -25.53 15.80
CA VAL A 144 0.67 -25.47 14.63
C VAL A 144 1.14 -26.31 13.45
N PHE A 145 2.45 -26.43 13.27
CA PHE A 145 3.06 -27.30 12.28
C PHE A 145 4.54 -27.48 12.61
N GLU A 146 5.16 -28.38 11.87
CA GLU A 146 6.59 -28.63 11.89
C GLU A 146 7.08 -28.60 10.44
N GLN A 147 8.24 -28.00 10.21
CA GLN A 147 8.85 -27.93 8.89
C GLN A 147 10.36 -28.12 9.05
N TYR A 148 10.94 -29.06 8.32
CA TYR A 148 12.36 -29.41 8.41
C TYR A 148 12.83 -29.82 9.83
N GLY A 149 11.96 -30.50 10.59
CA GLY A 149 12.24 -30.90 11.98
C GLY A 149 12.09 -29.77 13.01
N ILE A 150 11.76 -28.54 12.58
CA ILE A 150 11.64 -27.38 13.45
C ILE A 150 10.17 -27.13 13.80
N PRO A 151 9.79 -27.10 15.09
CA PRO A 151 8.43 -26.85 15.51
C PRO A 151 8.09 -25.35 15.41
N PHE A 152 6.87 -25.04 14.94
CA PHE A 152 6.34 -23.69 14.89
C PHE A 152 5.14 -23.55 15.81
N TYR A 153 5.14 -22.47 16.59
CA TYR A 153 4.13 -22.20 17.60
C TYR A 153 3.33 -20.96 17.23
N ILE A 154 2.03 -20.96 17.55
CA ILE A 154 1.16 -19.80 17.39
C ILE A 154 0.73 -19.30 18.76
N PHE A 155 0.70 -17.99 18.95
CA PHE A 155 0.13 -17.36 20.15
C PHE A 155 -0.68 -16.12 19.77
N HIS A 156 -1.55 -15.69 20.68
CA HIS A 156 -2.32 -14.46 20.49
C HIS A 156 -1.65 -13.29 21.21
N ALA A 157 -1.19 -12.29 20.45
CA ALA A 157 -0.63 -11.07 20.98
C ALA A 157 -1.77 -10.11 21.34
N GLY A 158 -2.27 -10.20 22.58
CA GLY A 158 -3.45 -9.44 23.06
C GLY A 158 -3.38 -7.93 22.82
N LYS A 159 -2.21 -7.29 23.02
CA LYS A 159 -2.01 -5.85 22.78
C LYS A 159 -2.26 -5.41 21.33
N TYR A 160 -2.04 -6.30 20.37
CA TYR A 160 -2.11 -6.00 18.94
C TYR A 160 -3.24 -6.77 18.24
N GLU A 161 -4.11 -7.43 19.01
CA GLU A 161 -5.23 -8.27 18.54
C GLU A 161 -4.86 -9.17 17.34
N CYS A 162 -3.67 -9.78 17.39
CA CYS A 162 -3.18 -10.58 16.27
C CYS A 162 -2.61 -11.93 16.71
N TRP A 163 -2.83 -12.93 15.87
CA TRP A 163 -2.19 -14.22 15.97
C TRP A 163 -0.80 -14.14 15.33
N CYS A 164 0.21 -14.54 16.08
CA CYS A 164 1.61 -14.55 15.67
C CYS A 164 2.11 -15.99 15.64
N VAL A 165 2.79 -16.35 14.54
CA VAL A 165 3.50 -17.63 14.43
C VAL A 165 4.99 -17.37 14.62
N THR A 166 5.62 -18.15 15.49
CA THR A 166 7.04 -18.07 15.83
C THR A 166 7.74 -19.38 15.61
N CYS A 167 9.04 -19.30 15.33
CA CYS A 167 9.94 -20.45 15.32
C CYS A 167 10.18 -20.92 16.76
N GLY A 168 10.08 -22.23 17.00
CA GLY A 168 10.28 -22.84 18.31
C GLY A 168 11.71 -22.75 18.82
N GLU A 169 12.70 -22.87 17.93
CA GLU A 169 14.12 -22.84 18.29
C GLU A 169 14.57 -21.42 18.66
N THR A 170 14.19 -20.42 17.84
CA THR A 170 14.76 -19.07 17.95
C THR A 170 13.81 -18.07 18.64
N GLY A 171 12.55 -18.43 18.83
CA GLY A 171 11.51 -17.53 19.34
C GLY A 171 11.14 -16.38 18.40
N TYR A 172 11.72 -16.31 17.19
CA TYR A 172 11.44 -15.23 16.24
C TYR A 172 10.06 -15.34 15.61
N LYS A 173 9.40 -14.19 15.45
CA LYS A 173 8.14 -14.08 14.72
C LYS A 173 8.37 -14.25 13.22
N ILE A 174 7.73 -15.25 12.63
CA ILE A 174 7.74 -15.51 11.19
C ILE A 174 6.65 -14.72 10.49
N ALA A 175 5.43 -14.77 11.03
CA ALA A 175 4.29 -14.08 10.44
C ALA A 175 3.23 -13.71 11.49
N GLY A 176 2.35 -12.77 11.13
CA GLY A 176 1.20 -12.42 11.95
C GLY A 176 -0.05 -12.09 11.13
N SER A 177 -1.22 -12.29 11.72
CA SER A 177 -2.51 -11.88 11.16
C SER A 177 -3.59 -11.81 12.25
N GLU A 178 -4.59 -10.94 12.08
CA GLU A 178 -5.82 -10.94 12.89
C GLU A 178 -6.53 -12.30 12.91
N ARG A 179 -6.39 -13.10 11.85
CA ARG A 179 -7.05 -14.41 11.74
C ARG A 179 -6.07 -15.56 11.95
N TYR A 180 -6.38 -16.43 12.89
CA TYR A 180 -5.61 -17.64 13.24
C TYR A 180 -5.13 -18.44 12.02
N LYS A 181 -6.05 -18.89 11.15
CA LYS A 181 -5.71 -19.72 9.96
C LYS A 181 -4.81 -18.97 8.97
N LYS A 182 -5.03 -17.66 8.83
CA LYS A 182 -4.28 -16.81 7.90
C LYS A 182 -2.85 -16.55 8.40
N ALA A 183 -2.65 -16.48 9.71
CA ALA A 183 -1.31 -16.38 10.30
C ALA A 183 -0.48 -17.64 9.99
N ILE A 184 -1.09 -18.84 10.12
CA ILE A 184 -0.45 -20.12 9.76
C ILE A 184 -0.11 -20.19 8.27
N GLU A 185 -1.08 -19.84 7.40
CA GLU A 185 -0.86 -19.87 5.95
C GLU A 185 0.29 -18.94 5.52
N ARG A 186 0.33 -17.72 6.07
CA ARG A 186 1.42 -16.77 5.84
C ARG A 186 2.76 -17.33 6.31
N ALA A 187 2.81 -17.91 7.50
CA ALA A 187 4.04 -18.49 8.04
C ALA A 187 4.59 -19.61 7.14
N LYS A 188 3.71 -20.53 6.70
CA LYS A 188 4.10 -21.60 5.76
C LYS A 188 4.66 -21.06 4.45
N LYS A 189 3.99 -20.07 3.85
CA LYS A 189 4.46 -19.41 2.62
C LYS A 189 5.81 -18.73 2.81
N SER A 190 6.00 -18.01 3.93
CA SER A 190 7.27 -17.37 4.25
C SER A 190 8.40 -18.39 4.38
N ILE A 191 8.19 -19.52 5.06
CA ILE A 191 9.23 -20.55 5.22
C ILE A 191 9.54 -21.21 3.87
N GLN A 192 8.52 -21.51 3.06
CA GLN A 192 8.71 -22.09 1.73
C GLN A 192 9.50 -21.18 0.78
N SER A 193 9.40 -19.85 0.92
CA SER A 193 10.13 -18.93 0.05
C SER A 193 11.64 -18.85 0.32
N PHE A 194 12.10 -19.20 1.53
CA PHE A 194 13.54 -19.19 1.86
C PHE A 194 14.24 -20.51 1.50
N GLY A 195 13.51 -21.62 1.37
CA GLY A 195 14.10 -22.94 1.17
C GLY A 195 14.77 -23.51 2.44
N GLU A 196 15.07 -24.82 2.41
CA GLU A 196 15.54 -25.56 3.58
C GLU A 196 16.92 -25.13 4.08
N GLU A 197 17.88 -24.94 3.16
CA GLU A 197 19.26 -24.62 3.51
C GLU A 197 19.41 -23.23 4.12
N GLU A 198 18.78 -22.20 3.56
CA GLU A 198 18.83 -20.85 4.14
C GLU A 198 18.14 -20.81 5.50
N TYR A 199 17.01 -21.52 5.64
CA TYR A 199 16.31 -21.55 6.92
C TYR A 199 17.14 -22.26 8.00
N LYS A 200 17.80 -23.38 7.68
CA LYS A 200 18.72 -24.06 8.59
C LYS A 200 19.92 -23.18 8.98
N LYS A 201 20.50 -22.43 8.03
CA LYS A 201 21.58 -21.47 8.32
C LYS A 201 21.12 -20.34 9.24
N ILE A 202 19.92 -19.79 9.02
CA ILE A 202 19.34 -18.75 9.89
C ILE A 202 19.04 -19.31 11.28
N ALA A 203 18.46 -20.51 11.36
CA ALA A 203 18.17 -21.19 12.62
C ALA A 203 19.46 -21.49 13.41
N GLN A 204 20.51 -22.01 12.76
CA GLN A 204 21.81 -22.27 13.39
C GLN A 204 22.49 -20.97 13.84
N ARG A 205 22.53 -19.93 12.99
CA ARG A 205 23.14 -18.65 13.36
C ARG A 205 22.45 -18.01 14.55
N LEU A 206 21.13 -18.13 14.64
CA LEU A 206 20.34 -17.60 15.76
C LEU A 206 20.37 -18.50 17.00
N GLY A 207 20.51 -19.82 16.82
CA GLY A 207 20.70 -20.80 17.90
C GLY A 207 22.07 -20.66 18.57
N ASN A 208 23.14 -20.46 17.81
CA ASN A 208 24.48 -20.23 18.36
C ASN A 208 24.54 -18.94 19.20
N ILE A 209 23.84 -17.88 18.76
CA ILE A 209 23.69 -16.64 19.56
C ILE A 209 22.94 -16.92 20.87
N MET A 210 21.99 -17.87 20.88
CA MET A 210 21.28 -18.24 22.10
C MET A 210 22.15 -19.04 23.08
N ASP A 211 22.99 -19.95 22.59
CA ASP A 211 23.90 -20.72 23.43
C ASP A 211 24.99 -19.84 24.05
N GLU A 212 25.57 -18.90 23.29
CA GLU A 212 26.55 -17.93 23.82
C GLU A 212 25.94 -17.04 24.93
N ASN A 213 24.73 -16.50 24.73
CA ASN A 213 24.03 -15.70 25.74
C ASN A 213 23.58 -16.54 26.97
N LEU A 214 23.39 -17.85 26.82
CA LEU A 214 23.09 -18.76 27.93
C LEU A 214 24.35 -19.12 28.72
N VAL A 215 25.52 -19.18 28.06
CA VAL A 215 26.82 -19.40 28.69
C VAL A 215 27.28 -18.16 29.47
N GLU A 216 27.16 -16.96 28.90
CA GLU A 216 27.53 -15.70 29.59
C GLU A 216 26.68 -15.47 30.85
N ARG A 217 25.36 -15.72 30.80
CA ARG A 217 24.48 -15.58 31.99
C ARG A 217 24.73 -16.64 33.08
N ARG A 218 25.38 -17.77 32.75
CA ARG A 218 25.82 -18.74 33.76
C ARG A 218 27.13 -18.30 34.42
N GLN A 219 27.96 -17.52 33.75
CA GLN A 219 29.21 -17.00 34.31
C GLN A 219 28.96 -15.81 35.26
N GLU A 220 27.98 -14.96 34.98
CA GLU A 220 27.58 -13.84 35.86
C GLU A 220 26.93 -14.29 37.19
N HIS A 221 26.52 -15.56 37.32
CA HIS A 221 25.91 -16.11 38.54
C HIS A 221 26.83 -17.04 39.34
N VAL A 222 28.13 -17.08 39.01
CA VAL A 222 29.13 -17.88 39.75
C VAL A 222 30.11 -17.00 40.55
N GLU A 223 30.10 -15.68 40.38
CA GLU A 223 30.81 -14.76 41.27
C GLU A 223 29.84 -13.85 42.01
N VAL A 224 29.56 -14.24 43.27
CA VAL A 224 29.44 -13.46 44.53
C VAL A 224 28.63 -14.28 45.54
#